data_AF-A0A397H3Q9-F1
#
_entry.id   AF-A0A397H3Q9-F1
#
_cell.length_a   1.000
_cell.length_b   1.000
_cell.length_c   1.000
_cell.angle_alpha   90.00
_cell.angle_beta   90.00
_cell.angle_gamma   90.00
#
_symmetry.space_group_name_H-M   'P 1'
#
loop_
_entity.id
_entity.type
_entity.pdbx_description
1 polymer ?
#
loop_
_entity_poly.entity_id
_entity_poly.type
_entity_poly.pdbx_seq_one_letter_code
_entity_poly.pdbx_strand_id
1 'polypeptide(L)'
;MKSTSESNTNSINFLDLYTEIINAEDQNKKTNQEVIRCYYNFGKALKARYKTLHPNQTAKMFVNDEVRNQLSQKVTETTLRKNTEKVRKIYKLFNGIGGIIII
;
A
#
# COMPACT_ATOMS: atom_id res chain seq x y z
N MET A 1 -39.48 -25.79 -44.45
CA MET A 1 -39.63 -26.08 -43.01
C MET A 1 -38.69 -25.18 -42.24
N LYS A 2 -39.25 -24.32 -41.38
CA LYS A 2 -38.54 -23.42 -40.48
C LYS A 2 -38.40 -24.14 -39.15
N SER A 3 -37.17 -24.39 -38.71
CA SER A 3 -36.91 -24.76 -37.32
C SER A 3 -36.18 -23.60 -36.67
N THR A 4 -36.98 -22.78 -35.99
CA THR A 4 -36.56 -21.85 -34.96
C THR A 4 -35.87 -22.65 -33.86
N SER A 5 -34.58 -22.42 -33.63
CA SER A 5 -33.94 -22.83 -32.38
C SER A 5 -34.25 -21.79 -31.33
N GLU A 6 -35.28 -22.05 -30.54
CA GLU A 6 -35.64 -21.30 -29.34
C GLU A 6 -34.78 -21.72 -28.13
N SER A 7 -34.45 -20.68 -27.35
CA SER A 7 -33.99 -20.63 -25.95
C SER A 7 -32.68 -21.32 -25.55
N ASN A 8 -31.64 -20.50 -25.42
CA ASN A 8 -30.76 -20.51 -24.25
C ASN A 8 -30.41 -19.06 -23.89
N THR A 9 -31.43 -18.23 -23.71
CA THR A 9 -31.27 -17.00 -22.94
C THR A 9 -31.15 -17.42 -21.48
N ASN A 10 -29.92 -17.73 -21.05
CA ASN A 10 -29.55 -17.62 -19.64
C ASN A 10 -30.10 -16.28 -19.18
N SER A 11 -31.16 -16.32 -18.36
CA SER A 11 -31.76 -15.11 -17.82
C SER A 11 -30.66 -14.38 -17.07
N ILE A 12 -30.20 -13.27 -17.64
CA ILE A 12 -29.13 -12.47 -17.04
C ILE A 12 -29.70 -11.98 -15.70
N ASN A 13 -29.14 -12.49 -14.61
CA ASN A 13 -29.54 -12.07 -13.28
C ASN A 13 -28.80 -10.79 -12.90
N PHE A 14 -29.45 -9.65 -13.17
CA PHE A 14 -28.88 -8.34 -12.87
C PHE A 14 -28.62 -8.13 -11.38
N LEU A 15 -29.34 -8.81 -10.48
CA LEU A 15 -29.09 -8.74 -9.04
C LEU A 15 -27.74 -9.37 -8.67
N ASP A 16 -27.40 -10.50 -9.28
CA ASP A 16 -26.13 -11.18 -9.06
C ASP A 16 -24.98 -10.31 -9.57
N LEU A 17 -25.10 -9.77 -10.79
CA LEU A 17 -24.10 -8.86 -11.38
C LEU A 17 -23.90 -7.60 -10.53
N TYR A 18 -24.97 -7.01 -10.00
CA TYR A 18 -24.87 -5.86 -9.11
C TYR A 18 -24.20 -6.22 -7.77
N THR A 19 -24.51 -7.40 -7.23
CA THR A 19 -23.89 -7.90 -6.00
C THR A 19 -22.38 -8.14 -6.18
N GLU A 20 -21.97 -8.63 -7.35
CA GLU A 20 -20.55 -8.76 -7.71
C GLU A 20 -19.82 -7.41 -7.70
N ILE A 21 -20.45 -6.34 -8.22
CA ILE A 21 -19.89 -4.98 -8.17
C ILE A 21 -19.66 -4.53 -6.73
N ILE A 22 -20.67 -4.65 -5.86
CA ILE A 22 -20.57 -4.24 -4.45
C ILE A 22 -19.47 -5.02 -3.72
N ASN A 23 -19.39 -6.33 -3.97
CA ASN A 23 -18.34 -7.17 -3.38
C ASN A 23 -16.94 -6.76 -3.86
N ALA A 24 -16.78 -6.44 -5.14
CA ALA A 24 -15.52 -5.96 -5.69
C ALA A 24 -15.13 -4.59 -5.09
N GLU A 25 -16.08 -3.68 -4.91
CA GLU A 25 -15.84 -2.37 -4.27
C GLU A 25 -15.41 -2.52 -2.81
N ASP A 26 -16.08 -3.38 -2.04
CA ASP A 26 -15.71 -3.65 -0.64
C ASP A 26 -14.32 -4.29 -0.52
N GLN A 27 -13.99 -5.23 -1.41
CA GLN A 27 -12.64 -5.80 -1.47
C GLN A 27 -11.58 -4.78 -1.85
N ASN A 28 -11.86 -3.90 -2.80
CA ASN A 28 -10.96 -2.80 -3.14
C ASN A 28 -10.74 -1.86 -1.95
N LYS A 29 -11.80 -1.53 -1.20
CA LYS A 29 -11.71 -0.72 0.02
C LYS A 29 -10.85 -1.40 1.08
N LYS A 30 -11.07 -2.69 1.36
CA LYS A 30 -10.25 -3.47 2.31
C LYS A 30 -8.79 -3.52 1.88
N THR A 31 -8.53 -3.79 0.61
CA THR A 31 -7.18 -3.82 0.04
C THR A 31 -6.49 -2.46 0.20
N ASN A 32 -7.18 -1.36 -0.10
CA ASN A 32 -6.64 -0.01 0.07
C ASN A 32 -6.32 0.33 1.53
N GLN A 33 -7.19 -0.08 2.47
CA GLN A 33 -6.93 0.07 3.90
C GLN A 33 -5.70 -0.72 4.35
N GLU A 34 -5.52 -1.95 3.86
CA GLU A 34 -4.35 -2.78 4.19
C GLU A 34 -3.06 -2.18 3.61
N VAL A 35 -3.10 -1.63 2.39
CA VAL A 35 -1.96 -0.90 1.81
C VAL A 35 -1.56 0.28 2.71
N ILE A 36 -2.52 1.07 3.19
CA ILE A 36 -2.26 2.19 4.11
C ILE A 36 -1.63 1.68 5.41
N ARG A 37 -2.15 0.58 5.97
CA ARG A 37 -1.61 -0.05 7.18
C ARG A 37 -0.17 -0.52 7.00
N CYS A 38 0.16 -1.13 5.85
CA CYS A 38 1.52 -1.53 5.51
C CYS A 38 2.49 -0.34 5.47
N TYR A 39 2.10 0.77 4.82
CA TYR A 39 2.91 1.99 4.81
C TYR A 39 3.13 2.57 6.23
N TYR A 40 2.09 2.57 7.06
CA TYR A 40 2.20 3.02 8.45
C TYR A 40 3.16 2.13 9.26
N ASN A 41 3.02 0.81 9.18
CA ASN A 41 3.87 -0.14 9.89
C ASN A 41 5.34 -0.04 9.46
N PHE A 42 5.59 0.15 8.17
CA PHE A 42 6.93 0.40 7.65
C PHE A 42 7.53 1.68 8.27
N GLY A 43 6.78 2.78 8.29
CA GLY A 43 7.23 4.03 8.94
C GLY A 43 7.48 3.88 10.45
N LYS A 44 6.66 3.08 11.13
CA LYS A 44 6.85 2.75 12.56
C LYS A 44 8.15 1.98 12.79
N ALA A 45 8.44 1.00 11.95
CA ALA A 45 9.69 0.22 12.01
C ALA A 45 10.93 1.10 11.77
N LEU A 46 10.88 1.99 10.76
CA LEU A 46 11.97 2.96 10.51
C LEU A 46 12.25 3.82 11.73
N LYS A 47 11.21 4.40 12.34
CA LYS A 47 11.37 5.23 13.55
C LYS A 47 11.93 4.43 14.72
N ALA A 48 11.51 3.18 14.90
CA ALA A 48 12.04 2.31 15.95
C ALA A 48 13.52 2.04 15.72
N ARG A 49 13.92 1.68 14.50
CA ARG A 49 15.32 1.46 14.12
C ARG A 49 16.17 2.71 14.33
N TYR A 50 15.64 3.87 13.94
CA TYR A 50 16.30 5.15 14.20
C TYR A 50 16.50 5.43 15.69
N LYS A 51 15.56 5.06 16.57
CA LYS A 51 15.75 5.23 18.03
C LYS A 51 16.81 4.28 18.62
N THR A 52 16.99 3.10 18.04
CA THR A 52 17.99 2.12 18.52
C THR A 52 19.42 2.53 18.18
N LEU A 53 19.60 3.32 17.12
CA LEU A 53 20.87 3.92 16.73
C LEU A 53 20.86 5.34 17.32
N HIS A 54 21.60 5.62 18.40
CA HIS A 54 21.64 6.92 19.12
C HIS A 54 21.31 8.15 18.25
N PRO A 55 20.60 9.19 18.76
CA PRO A 55 19.93 10.24 17.95
C PRO A 55 20.87 11.27 17.28
N ASN A 56 22.06 10.87 16.85
CA ASN A 56 22.97 11.65 16.06
C ASN A 56 22.63 11.56 14.56
N GLN A 57 23.30 12.39 13.75
CA GLN A 57 23.18 12.37 12.30
C GLN A 57 23.65 11.04 11.69
N THR A 58 24.58 10.35 12.36
CA THR A 58 25.14 9.07 11.92
C THR A 58 24.08 7.96 11.87
N ALA A 59 23.17 7.91 12.84
CA ALA A 59 22.05 6.97 12.86
C ALA A 59 21.11 7.12 11.66
N LYS A 60 20.91 8.35 11.17
CA LYS A 60 20.07 8.62 9.99
C LYS A 60 20.68 7.99 8.74
N MET A 61 21.97 8.26 8.54
CA MET A 61 22.74 7.75 7.41
C MET A 61 22.76 6.22 7.40
N PHE A 62 22.99 5.59 8.55
CA PHE A 62 22.98 4.12 8.65
C PHE A 62 21.63 3.49 8.34
N VAL A 63 20.52 4.04 8.84
CA VAL A 63 19.17 3.53 8.52
C VAL A 63 18.88 3.69 7.03
N ASN A 64 19.28 4.81 6.45
CA ASN A 64 19.04 5.09 5.04
C ASN A 64 19.85 4.14 4.13
N ASP A 65 21.13 3.94 4.44
CA ASP A 65 22.00 2.99 3.74
C ASP A 65 21.49 1.56 3.90
N GLU A 66 21.04 1.17 5.11
CA GLU A 66 20.44 -0.14 5.36
C GLU A 66 19.20 -0.37 4.48
N VAL A 67 18.27 0.60 4.46
CA VAL A 67 17.04 0.53 3.65
C VAL A 67 17.36 0.49 2.16
N ARG A 68 18.29 1.34 1.70
CA ARG A 68 18.72 1.41 0.30
C ARG A 68 19.37 0.09 -0.13
N ASN A 69 20.23 -0.49 0.70
CA ASN A 69 20.88 -1.77 0.41
C ASN A 69 19.86 -2.91 0.33
N GLN A 70 18.89 -2.96 1.23
CA GLN A 70 17.86 -4.00 1.22
C GLN A 70 16.88 -3.88 0.03
N LEU A 71 16.62 -2.66 -0.45
CA LEU A 71 15.59 -2.40 -1.46
C LEU A 71 16.14 -2.18 -2.88
N SER A 72 17.40 -1.76 -3.04
CA SER A 72 18.03 -1.49 -4.35
C SER A 72 18.06 -2.70 -5.28
N GLN A 73 17.98 -3.92 -4.76
CA GLN A 73 17.87 -5.14 -5.56
C GLN A 73 16.47 -5.39 -6.11
N LYS A 74 15.44 -4.73 -5.55
CA LYS A 74 14.02 -5.02 -5.84
C LYS A 74 13.28 -3.85 -6.50
N VAL A 75 13.73 -2.62 -6.29
CA VAL A 75 13.04 -1.42 -6.78
C VAL A 75 14.03 -0.40 -7.34
N THR A 76 13.61 0.32 -8.38
CA THR A 76 14.38 1.45 -8.91
C THR A 76 14.43 2.59 -7.90
N GLU A 77 15.48 3.41 -7.95
CA GLU A 77 15.65 4.58 -7.07
C GLU A 77 14.43 5.52 -7.11
N THR A 78 13.86 5.72 -8.30
CA THR A 78 12.65 6.54 -8.48
C THR A 78 11.44 5.95 -7.75
N THR A 79 11.29 4.63 -7.77
CA THR A 79 10.20 3.93 -7.07
C THR A 79 10.40 3.96 -5.57
N LEU A 80 11.64 3.75 -5.12
CA LEU A 80 12.03 3.87 -3.71
C LEU A 80 11.67 5.26 -3.18
N ARG A 81 12.09 6.32 -3.87
CA ARG A 81 11.77 7.71 -3.49
C ARG A 81 10.26 7.96 -3.38
N LYS A 82 9.48 7.52 -4.37
CA LYS A 82 8.01 7.68 -4.37
C LYS A 82 7.36 6.95 -3.19
N ASN A 83 7.79 5.73 -2.90
CA ASN A 83 7.23 4.93 -1.83
C ASN A 83 7.58 5.51 -0.46
N THR A 84 8.80 6.03 -0.29
CA THR A 84 9.15 6.62 0.99
C THR A 84 8.44 7.94 1.25
N GLU A 85 8.17 8.75 0.23
CA GLU A 85 7.29 9.91 0.36
C GLU A 85 5.88 9.52 0.84
N LYS A 86 5.34 8.39 0.34
CA LYS A 86 4.06 7.86 0.82
C LYS A 86 4.13 7.41 2.28
N VAL A 87 5.17 6.66 2.66
CA VAL A 87 5.44 6.26 4.05
C VAL A 87 5.45 7.48 4.96
N ARG A 88 6.22 8.50 4.59
CA ARG A 88 6.36 9.73 5.38
C ARG A 88 5.03 10.46 5.55
N LYS A 89 4.25 10.62 4.46
CA LYS A 89 2.93 11.26 4.50
C LYS A 89 1.94 10.49 5.37
N ILE A 90 1.82 9.18 5.16
CA ILE A 90 0.90 8.31 5.90
C ILE A 90 1.28 8.28 7.38
N TYR A 91 2.55 8.07 7.70
CA TYR A 91 2.99 8.03 9.09
C TYR A 91 2.80 9.37 9.80
N LYS A 92 3.11 10.50 9.14
CA LYS A 92 2.87 11.84 9.70
C LYS A 92 1.38 12.10 9.93
N LEU A 93 0.52 11.65 9.01
CA LEU A 93 -0.94 11.81 9.14
C LEU A 93 -1.47 11.10 10.40
N PHE A 94 -1.06 9.86 10.65
CA PHE A 94 -1.56 9.07 11.78
C PHE A 94 -0.80 9.31 13.10
N ASN A 95 0.39 9.91 13.07
CA ASN A 95 1.25 10.09 14.26
C ASN A 95 1.50 11.58 14.62
N GLY A 96 0.81 12.52 13.97
CA GLY A 96 0.91 13.97 14.22
C GLY A 96 2.15 14.64 13.60
N ILE A 97 2.22 15.98 13.71
CA ILE A 97 3.26 16.83 13.08
C ILE A 97 4.70 16.52 13.58
N GLY A 98 4.88 15.84 14.72
CA GLY A 98 6.18 15.48 15.28
C GLY A 98 6.87 14.25 14.67
N GLY A 99 6.28 13.59 13.68
CA GLY A 99 6.83 12.38 13.04
C GLY A 99 7.77 12.69 11.86
N ILE A 100 8.94 13.28 12.10
CA ILE A 100 9.98 13.35 11.05
C ILE A 100 10.55 11.93 10.88
N ILE A 101 10.09 11.24 9.83
CA ILE A 101 10.75 10.03 9.33
C ILE A 101 11.84 10.45 8.37
N ILE A 102 13.07 9.99 8.63
CA ILE A 102 14.20 10.19 7.75
C ILE A 102 14.28 9.02 6.78
N ILE A 103 14.25 9.42 5.50
CA ILE A 103 15.15 9.05 4.40
C ILE A 103 16.43 8.40 4.88
#